data_AF-A0A928NMS0-F1
#
_entry.id   AF-A0A928NMS0-F1
#
_cell.length_a   1.000
_cell.length_b   1.000
_cell.length_c   1.000
_cell.angle_alpha   90.00
_cell.angle_beta   90.00
_cell.angle_gamma   90.00
#
_symmetry.space_group_name_H-M   'P 1'
#
loop_
_entity.id
_entity.type
_entity.pdbx_description
1 polymer ?
#
loop_
_entity_poly.entity_id
_entity_poly.type
_entity_poly.pdbx_seq_one_letter_code
_entity_poly.pdbx_strand_id
1 'polypeptide(L)'
;MKKFLSVIIAIMMLVASFSVVSAEEGIKVTIDGKAQSYDVMPIIENGRTLVPMRAIFESLGADISWDDATKTVTGKKADISVSLQIGNTSAKVGDKEVTLDVPAKILEGRTLVPVRFISEALGCKVDWEDATKTVIINTSSDMTKPSVKALVSDFHRPVPTTFEKSNDLNDLYYFLEPDMSKNDVMYDKVKGQGEVVCTTEKFVKKFHVQGPEYGTAEVIDVEGQPFSKALKITCTSVPKNSASFIIKTAATPEKNPGDGVKKEDVMLLAFRARCVSGGSADGVGQIQVQVEHPTSYKKALFSKAQIPKEWTIIYMPITGVDNATSIGIRGGFYEQVIELGGIEIINMGEGFDVNTLPSTVAYDIGFKDGQQWRIDANKRIENIRK
;
A
#
# COMPACT_ATOMS: atom_id res chain seq x y z
N MET A 1 41.49 -40.87 -29.78
CA MET A 1 40.13 -40.54 -29.32
C MET A 1 39.96 -40.55 -27.80
N LYS A 2 40.34 -41.62 -27.08
CA LYS A 2 40.19 -41.69 -25.60
C LYS A 2 40.96 -40.62 -24.80
N LYS A 3 42.16 -40.23 -25.25
CA LYS A 3 42.97 -39.18 -24.59
C LYS A 3 42.48 -37.74 -24.81
N PHE A 4 41.72 -37.50 -25.89
CA PHE A 4 41.12 -36.19 -26.17
C PHE A 4 39.79 -35.99 -25.41
N LEU A 5 39.06 -37.08 -25.15
CA LEU A 5 37.81 -37.03 -24.38
C LEU A 5 38.05 -36.72 -22.89
N SER A 6 39.16 -37.19 -22.31
CA SER A 6 39.51 -36.91 -20.90
C SER A 6 39.89 -35.45 -20.65
N VAL A 7 40.47 -34.76 -21.64
CA VAL A 7 40.84 -33.34 -21.51
C VAL A 7 39.59 -32.44 -21.56
N ILE A 8 38.60 -32.79 -22.37
CA ILE A 8 37.34 -32.04 -22.47
C ILE A 8 36.51 -32.19 -21.18
N ILE A 9 36.48 -33.39 -20.58
CA ILE A 9 35.78 -33.61 -19.30
C ILE A 9 36.47 -32.87 -18.14
N ALA A 10 37.81 -32.81 -18.13
CA ALA A 10 38.56 -32.06 -17.12
C ALA A 10 38.37 -30.54 -17.23
N ILE A 11 38.23 -30.00 -18.45
CA ILE A 11 37.93 -28.58 -18.66
C ILE A 11 36.47 -28.27 -18.31
N MET A 12 35.54 -29.19 -18.56
CA MET A 12 34.12 -29.02 -18.23
C MET A 12 33.83 -29.11 -16.72
N MET A 13 34.65 -29.81 -15.93
CA MET A 13 34.58 -29.79 -14.46
C MET A 13 35.18 -28.54 -13.81
N LEU A 14 36.02 -27.76 -14.53
CA LEU A 14 36.65 -26.56 -13.97
C LEU A 14 35.74 -25.31 -14.00
N VAL A 15 34.59 -25.37 -14.69
CA VAL A 15 33.66 -24.23 -14.83
C VAL A 15 32.52 -24.27 -13.79
N ALA A 16 32.48 -25.27 -12.90
CA ALA A 16 31.36 -25.49 -11.97
C ALA A 16 31.51 -24.84 -10.58
N SER A 17 32.45 -23.91 -10.38
CA SER A 17 32.75 -23.36 -9.03
C SER A 17 32.91 -21.85 -8.99
N PHE A 18 32.09 -21.10 -9.71
CA PHE A 18 31.85 -19.70 -9.35
C PHE A 18 30.54 -19.63 -8.59
N SER A 19 30.62 -19.81 -7.26
CA SER A 19 29.58 -19.31 -6.38
C SER A 19 29.58 -17.79 -6.56
N VAL A 20 28.53 -17.26 -7.18
CA VAL A 20 28.28 -15.82 -7.17
C VAL A 20 28.01 -15.47 -5.71
N VAL A 21 29.03 -14.96 -5.03
CA VAL A 21 28.85 -14.31 -3.73
C VAL A 21 28.03 -13.06 -4.03
N SER A 22 26.72 -13.15 -3.79
CA SER A 22 25.86 -11.97 -3.77
C SER A 22 26.35 -11.13 -2.60
N ALA A 23 27.08 -10.06 -2.90
CA ALA A 23 27.35 -9.02 -1.92
C ALA A 23 25.99 -8.56 -1.39
N GLU A 24 25.81 -8.62 -0.07
CA GLU A 24 24.62 -8.05 0.57
C GLU A 24 24.60 -6.57 0.21
N GLU A 25 23.64 -6.16 -0.63
CA GLU A 25 23.53 -4.74 -0.98
C GLU A 25 23.17 -3.96 0.28
N GLY A 26 24.12 -3.17 0.78
CA GLY A 26 23.92 -2.31 1.94
C GLY A 26 22.78 -1.30 1.70
N ILE A 27 22.22 -0.78 2.80
CA ILE A 27 21.10 0.16 2.75
C ILE A 27 21.53 1.46 2.06
N LYS A 28 20.77 1.85 1.04
CA LYS A 28 21.00 3.06 0.24
C LYS A 28 20.09 4.17 0.76
N VAL A 29 20.51 5.43 0.60
CA VAL A 29 19.68 6.59 0.92
C VAL A 29 19.77 7.57 -0.24
N THR A 30 18.62 8.12 -0.66
CA THR A 30 18.54 9.15 -1.69
C THR A 30 17.82 10.38 -1.13
N ILE A 31 18.30 11.57 -1.46
CA ILE A 31 17.69 12.85 -1.12
C ILE A 31 17.45 13.60 -2.43
N ASP A 32 16.19 13.89 -2.78
CA ASP A 32 15.78 14.50 -4.05
C ASP A 32 16.37 13.78 -5.28
N GLY A 33 16.34 12.45 -5.25
CA GLY A 33 16.91 11.60 -6.29
C GLY A 33 18.45 11.52 -6.30
N LYS A 34 19.16 12.23 -5.43
CA LYS A 34 20.62 12.16 -5.30
C LYS A 34 21.02 11.12 -4.26
N ALA A 35 21.79 10.12 -4.68
CA ALA A 35 22.34 9.11 -3.78
C ALA A 35 23.28 9.74 -2.75
N GLN A 36 23.12 9.32 -1.50
CA GLN A 36 23.97 9.74 -0.39
C GLN A 36 25.04 8.67 -0.12
N SER A 37 26.22 9.11 0.25
CA SER A 37 27.32 8.25 0.68
C SER A 37 27.65 8.52 2.13
N TYR A 38 27.94 7.47 2.89
CA TYR A 38 28.23 7.54 4.31
C TYR A 38 29.54 6.83 4.62
N ASP A 39 30.28 7.38 5.59
CA ASP A 39 31.49 6.77 6.13
C ASP A 39 31.20 5.61 7.08
N VAL A 40 30.03 5.65 7.74
CA VAL A 40 29.43 4.52 8.46
C VAL A 40 28.13 4.15 7.78
N MET A 41 28.01 2.89 7.35
CA MET A 41 26.84 2.43 6.60
C MET A 41 25.56 2.54 7.43
N PRO A 42 24.42 2.92 6.80
CA PRO A 42 23.12 2.82 7.45
C PRO A 42 22.83 1.37 7.84
N ILE A 43 22.05 1.19 8.90
CA ILE A 43 21.66 -0.12 9.41
C ILE A 43 20.16 -0.18 9.62
N ILE A 44 19.61 -1.39 9.71
CA ILE A 44 18.25 -1.62 10.21
C ILE A 44 18.32 -2.19 11.63
N GLU A 45 17.61 -1.59 12.56
CA GLU A 45 17.42 -2.08 13.92
C GLU A 45 15.93 -2.02 14.25
N ASN A 46 15.36 -3.13 14.73
CA ASN A 46 13.93 -3.26 15.06
C ASN A 46 12.97 -2.73 13.95
N GLY A 47 13.32 -2.94 12.68
CA GLY A 47 12.50 -2.49 11.55
C GLY A 47 12.55 -0.97 11.30
N ARG A 48 13.55 -0.27 11.84
CA ARG A 48 13.84 1.14 11.57
C ARG A 48 15.23 1.28 10.98
N THR A 49 15.36 2.13 9.98
CA THR A 49 16.66 2.46 9.39
C THR A 49 17.32 3.58 10.17
N LEU A 50 18.54 3.33 10.65
CA LEU A 50 19.37 4.32 11.30
C LEU A 50 20.48 4.77 10.35
N VAL A 51 20.72 6.07 10.31
CA VAL A 51 21.66 6.74 9.40
C VAL A 51 22.55 7.69 10.18
N PRO A 52 23.80 7.94 9.74
CA PRO A 52 24.64 8.96 10.36
C PRO A 52 23.96 10.33 10.33
N MET A 53 23.71 10.88 11.52
CA MET A 53 22.92 12.11 11.68
C MET A 53 23.54 13.29 10.93
N ARG A 54 24.88 13.42 11.01
CA ARG A 54 25.60 14.55 10.42
C ARG A 54 25.31 14.70 8.94
N ALA A 55 25.48 13.62 8.19
CA ALA A 55 25.28 13.61 6.75
C ALA A 55 23.84 13.94 6.35
N ILE A 56 22.83 13.43 7.07
CA ILE A 56 21.43 13.75 6.78
C ILE A 56 21.10 15.21 7.06
N PHE A 57 21.48 15.74 8.22
CA PHE A 57 21.16 17.12 8.57
C PHE A 57 21.88 18.13 7.67
N GLU A 58 23.15 17.89 7.33
CA GLU A 58 23.89 18.72 6.37
C GLU A 58 23.25 18.68 4.98
N SER A 59 22.91 17.48 4.46
CA SER A 59 22.23 17.35 3.17
C SER A 59 20.82 17.96 3.15
N LEU A 60 20.17 18.09 4.31
CA LEU A 60 18.88 18.75 4.48
C LEU A 60 18.99 20.25 4.82
N GLY A 61 20.19 20.80 4.91
CA GLY A 61 20.44 22.22 5.18
C GLY A 61 20.15 22.64 6.63
N ALA A 62 20.46 21.77 7.58
CA ALA A 62 20.24 21.99 9.01
C ALA A 62 21.58 22.08 9.77
N ASP A 63 21.64 22.97 10.76
CA ASP A 63 22.77 23.10 11.69
C ASP A 63 22.74 21.98 12.73
N ILE A 64 23.92 21.55 13.19
CA ILE A 64 24.05 20.41 14.12
C ILE A 64 24.93 20.79 15.30
N SER A 65 24.46 20.48 16.51
CA SER A 65 25.23 20.61 17.74
C SER A 65 25.23 19.30 18.52
N TRP A 66 26.36 19.02 19.16
CA TRP A 66 26.55 17.88 20.06
C TRP A 66 26.85 18.40 21.47
N ASP A 67 26.12 17.90 22.45
CA ASP A 67 26.42 18.09 23.87
C ASP A 67 27.01 16.78 24.42
N ASP A 68 28.30 16.84 24.75
CA ASP A 68 29.03 15.68 25.24
C ASP A 68 28.67 15.30 26.68
N ALA A 69 28.23 16.25 27.51
CA ALA A 69 27.89 16.00 28.90
C ALA A 69 26.59 15.20 29.01
N THR A 70 25.60 15.55 28.19
CA THR A 70 24.29 14.89 28.19
C THR A 70 24.18 13.77 27.14
N LYS A 71 25.19 13.64 26.26
CA LYS A 71 25.15 12.78 25.07
C LYS A 71 23.93 13.08 24.20
N THR A 72 23.66 14.37 24.00
CA THR A 72 22.51 14.86 23.25
C THR A 72 22.97 15.42 21.92
N VAL A 73 22.32 14.98 20.86
CA VAL A 73 22.49 15.54 19.53
C VAL A 73 21.28 16.39 19.19
N THR A 74 21.53 17.61 18.73
CA THR A 74 20.48 18.55 18.33
C THR A 74 20.75 18.99 16.91
N GLY A 75 19.72 19.04 16.09
CA GLY A 75 19.80 19.71 14.81
C GLY A 75 18.66 20.70 14.59
N LYS A 76 18.97 21.77 13.86
CA LYS A 76 18.11 22.94 13.72
C LYS A 76 18.01 23.37 12.27
N LYS A 77 16.79 23.59 11.78
CA LYS A 77 16.52 24.15 10.45
C LYS A 77 15.39 25.15 10.56
N ALA A 78 15.65 26.40 10.20
CA ALA A 78 14.72 27.51 10.42
C ALA A 78 14.19 27.51 11.87
N ASP A 79 12.87 27.41 12.07
CA ASP A 79 12.22 27.43 13.39
C ASP A 79 12.06 26.03 14.02
N ILE A 80 12.52 24.98 13.35
CA ILE A 80 12.41 23.60 13.82
C ILE A 80 13.72 23.18 14.48
N SER A 81 13.64 22.71 15.73
CA SER A 81 14.74 22.09 16.46
C SER A 81 14.38 20.66 16.82
N VAL A 82 15.29 19.72 16.60
CA VAL A 82 15.11 18.31 16.93
C VAL A 82 16.26 17.88 17.82
N SER A 83 15.97 17.35 19.02
CA SER A 83 16.99 16.87 19.96
C SER A 83 16.75 15.42 20.38
N LEU A 84 17.82 14.62 20.34
CA LEU A 84 17.80 13.20 20.71
C LEU A 84 18.96 12.93 21.68
N GLN A 85 18.68 12.21 22.75
CA GLN A 85 19.71 11.69 23.64
C GLN A 85 20.08 10.26 23.26
N ILE A 86 21.37 9.94 23.22
CA ILE A 86 21.84 8.59 22.91
C ILE A 86 21.27 7.58 23.90
N GLY A 87 20.72 6.48 23.38
CA GLY A 87 20.12 5.40 24.16
C GLY A 87 18.73 5.69 24.72
N ASN A 88 18.18 6.89 24.50
CA ASN A 88 16.86 7.28 24.97
C ASN A 88 15.83 7.23 23.83
N THR A 89 14.63 6.71 24.12
CA THR A 89 13.51 6.73 23.18
C THR A 89 12.71 8.03 23.27
N SER A 90 12.95 8.90 24.25
CA SER A 90 12.39 10.25 24.26
C SER A 90 13.23 11.19 23.40
N ALA A 91 12.58 11.89 22.47
CA ALA A 91 13.13 12.96 21.67
C ALA A 91 12.28 14.23 21.81
N LYS A 92 12.83 15.39 21.41
CA LYS A 92 12.06 16.64 21.33
C LYS A 92 12.04 17.18 19.91
N VAL A 93 10.90 17.71 19.51
CA VAL A 93 10.70 18.51 18.28
C VAL A 93 10.11 19.86 18.71
N GLY A 94 10.94 20.90 18.68
CA GLY A 94 10.66 22.15 19.40
C GLY A 94 10.48 21.87 20.89
N ASP A 95 9.36 22.33 21.45
CA ASP A 95 9.02 22.13 22.86
C ASP A 95 8.24 20.83 23.13
N LYS A 96 7.89 20.07 22.08
CA LYS A 96 7.09 18.85 22.21
C LYS A 96 7.96 17.62 22.36
N GLU A 97 7.64 16.79 23.35
CA GLU A 97 8.24 15.48 23.54
C GLU A 97 7.58 14.44 22.63
N VAL A 98 8.40 13.62 21.96
CA VAL A 98 7.98 12.59 21.01
C VAL A 98 8.73 11.30 21.30
N THR A 99 8.01 10.18 21.35
CA THR A 99 8.60 8.86 21.55
C THR A 99 9.09 8.26 20.23
N LEU A 100 10.33 7.78 20.23
CA LEU A 100 10.99 7.06 19.14
C LEU A 100 10.74 5.56 19.26
N ASP A 101 10.56 4.90 18.12
CA ASP A 101 10.49 3.43 18.05
C ASP A 101 11.85 2.77 18.35
N VAL A 102 12.95 3.46 18.00
CA VAL A 102 14.33 3.00 18.22
C VAL A 102 15.16 4.21 18.65
N PRO A 103 15.97 4.09 19.73
CA PRO A 103 16.78 5.20 20.22
C PRO A 103 17.91 5.55 19.24
N ALA A 104 18.41 6.78 19.33
CA ALA A 104 19.68 7.14 18.69
C ALA A 104 20.83 6.35 19.34
N LYS A 105 21.85 5.97 18.55
CA LYS A 105 23.00 5.22 19.07
C LYS A 105 24.32 5.68 18.46
N ILE A 106 25.43 5.29 19.07
CA ILE A 106 26.76 5.51 18.52
C ILE A 106 27.26 4.19 17.93
N LEU A 107 27.64 4.22 16.66
CA LEU A 107 28.27 3.11 15.96
C LEU A 107 29.51 3.64 15.24
N GLU A 108 30.67 3.00 15.45
CA GLU A 108 31.95 3.37 14.81
C GLU A 108 32.29 4.87 14.94
N GLY A 109 31.98 5.47 16.09
CA GLY A 109 32.22 6.89 16.35
C GLY A 109 31.31 7.84 15.56
N ARG A 110 30.18 7.34 15.02
CA ARG A 110 29.11 8.15 14.41
C ARG A 110 27.82 8.00 15.19
N THR A 111 27.12 9.11 15.37
CA THR A 111 25.76 9.13 15.92
C THR A 111 24.78 8.74 14.81
N LEU A 112 24.11 7.61 15.00
CA LEU A 112 23.11 7.05 14.13
C LEU A 112 21.71 7.35 14.70
N VAL A 113 20.83 7.85 13.85
CA VAL A 113 19.48 8.30 14.22
C VAL A 113 18.41 7.70 13.29
N PRO A 114 17.16 7.50 13.77
CA PRO A 114 16.07 7.03 12.92
C PRO A 114 15.79 8.01 11.78
N VAL A 115 16.07 7.60 10.53
CA VAL A 115 16.04 8.50 9.37
C VAL A 115 14.67 9.11 9.12
N ARG A 116 13.60 8.32 9.31
CA ARG A 116 12.23 8.76 9.10
C ARG A 116 11.85 9.87 10.07
N PHE A 117 12.07 9.65 11.36
CA PHE A 117 11.74 10.61 12.41
C PHE A 117 12.42 11.96 12.15
N ILE A 118 13.72 11.95 11.90
CA ILE A 118 14.50 13.17 11.64
C ILE A 118 13.98 13.91 10.41
N SER A 119 13.82 13.20 9.30
CA SER A 119 13.46 13.82 8.03
C SER A 119 12.04 14.38 8.06
N GLU A 120 11.08 13.64 8.66
CA GLU A 120 9.70 14.09 8.85
C GLU A 120 9.62 15.28 9.81
N ALA A 121 10.39 15.26 10.90
CA ALA A 121 10.48 16.40 11.81
C ALA A 121 10.99 17.65 11.10
N LEU A 122 11.90 17.51 10.13
CA LEU A 122 12.41 18.60 9.28
C LEU A 122 11.52 18.91 8.07
N GLY A 123 10.31 18.35 7.99
CA GLY A 123 9.32 18.64 6.96
C GLY A 123 9.51 17.90 5.63
N CYS A 124 10.34 16.86 5.59
CA CYS A 124 10.58 16.04 4.40
C CYS A 124 9.63 14.83 4.37
N LYS A 125 9.39 14.29 3.17
CA LYS A 125 8.70 13.00 3.01
C LYS A 125 9.72 11.87 2.93
N VAL A 126 9.46 10.76 3.62
CA VAL A 126 10.32 9.57 3.60
C VAL A 126 9.56 8.33 3.15
N ASP A 127 10.00 7.75 2.03
CA ASP A 127 9.53 6.48 1.49
C ASP A 127 10.62 5.40 1.66
N TRP A 128 10.21 4.13 1.68
CA TRP A 128 11.11 2.97 1.72
C TRP A 128 10.87 2.12 0.47
N GLU A 129 11.93 1.92 -0.32
CA GLU A 129 11.95 0.97 -1.43
C GLU A 129 12.60 -0.33 -0.96
N ASP A 130 11.77 -1.36 -0.81
CA ASP A 130 12.22 -2.64 -0.25
C ASP A 130 13.07 -3.44 -1.25
N ALA A 131 12.80 -3.31 -2.55
CA ALA A 131 13.50 -4.07 -3.58
C ALA A 131 14.99 -3.69 -3.67
N THR A 132 15.30 -2.41 -3.48
CA THR A 132 16.66 -1.87 -3.57
C THR A 132 17.23 -1.50 -2.19
N LYS A 133 16.50 -1.80 -1.11
CA LYS A 133 16.82 -1.41 0.27
C LYS A 133 17.19 0.07 0.37
N THR A 134 16.38 0.92 -0.25
CA THR A 134 16.64 2.36 -0.38
C THR A 134 15.66 3.19 0.43
N VAL A 135 16.19 4.07 1.27
CA VAL A 135 15.43 5.18 1.87
C VAL A 135 15.36 6.31 0.85
N ILE A 136 14.15 6.80 0.54
CA ILE A 136 13.93 7.89 -0.40
C ILE A 136 13.40 9.09 0.38
N ILE A 137 14.17 10.17 0.41
CA ILE A 137 13.83 11.42 1.09
C ILE A 137 13.57 12.49 0.03
N ASN A 138 12.46 13.20 0.13
CA ASN A 138 12.13 14.31 -0.76
C ASN A 138 11.99 15.61 0.06
N THR A 139 12.77 16.63 -0.30
CA THR A 139 12.86 17.94 0.37
C THR A 139 12.02 19.01 -0.31
N SER A 140 11.73 18.87 -1.61
CA SER A 140 10.77 19.73 -2.30
C SER A 140 9.37 19.43 -1.77
N SER A 141 8.90 20.32 -0.90
CA SER A 141 7.48 20.60 -0.82
C SER A 141 7.08 21.29 -2.13
N ASP A 142 6.91 20.51 -3.20
CA ASP A 142 5.80 20.85 -4.08
C ASP A 142 4.59 20.87 -3.16
N MET A 143 4.19 22.09 -2.81
CA MET A 143 2.98 22.43 -2.09
C MET A 143 1.80 22.11 -3.01
N THR A 144 1.63 20.83 -3.31
CA THR A 144 0.34 20.20 -3.12
C THR A 144 0.41 19.31 -1.87
N LYS A 145 0.62 19.89 -0.68
CA LYS A 145 -0.54 19.77 0.23
C LYS A 145 -1.65 20.35 -0.61
N PRO A 146 -2.74 19.62 -0.94
CA PRO A 146 -3.90 20.29 -1.47
C PRO A 146 -3.99 21.59 -0.69
N SER A 147 -3.79 22.72 -1.37
CA SER A 147 -4.26 23.94 -0.79
C SER A 147 -5.68 23.59 -0.40
N VAL A 148 -6.17 24.18 0.67
CA VAL A 148 -7.61 24.16 0.86
C VAL A 148 -8.25 24.99 -0.27
N LYS A 149 -8.02 24.69 -1.57
CA LYS A 149 -9.14 24.29 -2.40
C LYS A 149 -9.73 23.06 -1.74
N ALA A 150 -10.49 23.32 -0.68
CA ALA A 150 -11.36 22.39 0.00
C ALA A 150 -11.10 20.94 -0.42
N LEU A 151 -10.10 20.28 0.16
CA LEU A 151 -10.40 18.94 0.66
C LEU A 151 -11.34 19.12 1.86
N VAL A 152 -12.51 19.71 1.58
CA VAL A 152 -13.74 19.13 2.04
C VAL A 152 -13.67 17.73 1.43
N SER A 153 -13.07 16.82 2.20
CA SER A 153 -13.71 15.55 2.34
C SER A 153 -15.18 15.90 2.54
N ASP A 154 -16.07 15.52 1.61
CA ASP A 154 -17.51 15.55 1.88
C ASP A 154 -17.86 14.77 3.18
N PHE A 155 -16.88 14.04 3.74
CA PHE A 155 -16.93 13.28 4.96
C PHE A 155 -16.19 13.90 6.17
N HIS A 156 -15.58 15.09 6.09
CA HIS A 156 -15.30 15.85 7.31
C HIS A 156 -16.58 16.57 7.72
N ARG A 157 -17.46 15.81 8.38
CA ARG A 157 -18.57 16.39 9.14
C ARG A 157 -18.00 17.43 10.10
N PRO A 158 -18.70 18.56 10.32
CA PRO A 158 -18.48 19.32 11.53
C PRO A 158 -18.66 18.36 12.72
N VAL A 159 -17.58 18.13 13.45
CA VAL A 159 -17.69 17.53 14.79
C VAL A 159 -18.40 18.59 15.62
N PRO A 160 -19.61 18.33 16.14
CA PRO A 160 -20.30 19.28 16.99
C PRO A 160 -19.40 19.52 18.20
N THR A 161 -18.97 20.76 18.41
CA THR A 161 -18.21 21.13 19.61
C THR A 161 -19.10 21.21 20.85
N THR A 162 -20.41 21.07 20.65
CA THR A 162 -21.44 21.00 21.67
C THR A 162 -22.25 19.71 21.47
N PHE A 163 -22.13 18.79 22.43
CA PHE A 163 -23.00 17.62 22.52
C PHE A 163 -24.17 17.96 23.43
N GLU A 164 -25.39 18.00 22.88
CA GLU A 164 -26.56 17.85 23.74
C GLU A 164 -26.61 16.40 24.23
N LYS A 165 -26.92 16.21 25.51
CA LYS A 165 -26.96 14.89 26.13
C LYS A 165 -28.10 14.08 25.50
N SER A 166 -27.80 13.19 24.55
CA SER A 166 -28.79 12.31 23.94
C SER A 166 -28.89 10.96 24.67
N ASN A 167 -30.11 10.45 24.77
CA ASN A 167 -30.43 9.10 25.22
C ASN A 167 -30.70 8.15 24.04
N ASP A 168 -30.49 8.58 22.79
CA ASP A 168 -30.52 7.70 21.62
C ASP A 168 -29.10 7.21 21.33
N LEU A 169 -28.95 5.90 21.19
CA LEU A 169 -27.67 5.27 20.88
C LEU A 169 -27.18 5.67 19.48
N ASN A 170 -28.11 5.94 18.55
CA ASN A 170 -27.82 6.37 17.18
C ASN A 170 -27.14 7.74 17.11
N ASP A 171 -27.38 8.60 18.10
CA ASP A 171 -26.77 9.95 18.17
C ASP A 171 -25.29 9.91 18.60
N LEU A 172 -24.81 8.76 19.09
CA LEU A 172 -23.40 8.52 19.45
C LEU A 172 -22.60 7.90 18.29
N TYR A 173 -23.25 7.31 17.29
CA TYR A 173 -22.58 6.76 16.10
C TYR A 173 -22.36 7.86 15.06
N TYR A 174 -21.18 8.47 15.05
CA TYR A 174 -20.85 9.56 14.13
C TYR A 174 -20.28 9.08 12.77
N PHE A 175 -20.66 7.89 12.30
CA PHE A 175 -20.28 7.37 10.98
C PHE A 175 -21.50 7.43 10.06
N LEU A 176 -21.44 8.24 8.99
CA LEU A 176 -22.31 7.99 7.83
C LEU A 176 -21.71 6.81 7.11
N GLU A 177 -22.36 5.66 7.19
CA GLU A 177 -22.10 4.60 6.24
C GLU A 177 -22.33 5.20 4.83
N PRO A 178 -21.36 5.08 3.90
CA PRO A 178 -21.56 5.49 2.52
C PRO A 178 -22.86 4.87 2.01
N ASP A 179 -23.69 5.67 1.36
CA ASP A 179 -24.94 5.18 0.77
C ASP A 179 -24.63 4.32 -0.47
N MET A 180 -24.27 3.06 -0.20
CA MET A 180 -23.94 2.05 -1.20
C MET A 180 -25.14 1.69 -2.07
N SER A 181 -26.38 2.04 -1.67
CA SER A 181 -27.60 1.72 -2.42
C SER A 181 -27.64 2.40 -3.80
N LYS A 182 -26.88 3.50 -3.95
CA LYS A 182 -26.80 4.26 -5.20
C LYS A 182 -25.74 3.73 -6.16
N ASN A 183 -24.83 2.86 -5.71
CA ASN A 183 -23.70 2.44 -6.53
C ASN A 183 -24.13 1.68 -7.79
N ASP A 184 -25.12 0.81 -7.69
CA ASP A 184 -25.62 0.09 -8.88
C ASP A 184 -26.28 1.06 -9.88
N VAL A 185 -27.02 2.05 -9.39
CA VAL A 185 -27.61 3.11 -10.23
C VAL A 185 -26.53 3.99 -10.87
N MET A 186 -25.46 4.31 -10.14
CA MET A 186 -24.30 5.04 -10.68
C MET A 186 -23.59 4.20 -11.73
N TYR A 187 -23.36 2.91 -11.46
CA TYR A 187 -22.73 2.00 -12.41
C TYR A 187 -23.54 1.88 -13.70
N ASP A 188 -24.86 1.69 -13.62
CA ASP A 188 -25.73 1.60 -14.79
C ASP A 188 -25.71 2.87 -15.65
N LYS A 189 -25.52 4.05 -15.04
CA LYS A 189 -25.38 5.31 -15.78
C LYS A 189 -24.07 5.40 -16.53
N VAL A 190 -22.97 4.96 -15.92
CA VAL A 190 -21.62 5.13 -16.50
C VAL A 190 -21.20 3.96 -17.39
N LYS A 191 -21.82 2.79 -17.22
CA LYS A 191 -21.58 1.63 -18.06
C LYS A 191 -21.91 1.95 -19.52
N GLY A 192 -20.93 1.83 -20.40
CA GLY A 192 -21.05 2.15 -21.83
C GLY A 192 -20.73 3.61 -22.21
N GLN A 193 -20.40 4.48 -21.26
CA GLN A 193 -19.91 5.84 -21.55
C GLN A 193 -18.40 5.87 -21.86
N GLY A 194 -17.66 4.84 -21.44
CA GLY A 194 -16.22 4.73 -21.63
C GLY A 194 -15.80 3.49 -22.42
N GLU A 195 -14.51 3.40 -22.73
CA GLU A 195 -13.91 2.24 -23.40
C GLU A 195 -13.61 1.13 -22.39
N VAL A 196 -14.07 -0.09 -22.67
CA VAL A 196 -13.72 -1.26 -21.86
C VAL A 196 -12.30 -1.72 -22.21
N VAL A 197 -11.35 -1.57 -21.29
CA VAL A 197 -9.92 -1.84 -21.52
C VAL A 197 -9.45 -3.17 -20.93
N CYS A 198 -10.22 -3.78 -20.03
CA CYS A 198 -9.94 -5.10 -19.48
C CYS A 198 -11.24 -5.80 -19.10
N THR A 199 -11.36 -7.10 -19.42
CA THR A 199 -12.49 -7.95 -19.05
C THR A 199 -12.04 -9.20 -18.28
N THR A 200 -12.99 -9.94 -17.69
CA THR A 200 -12.72 -11.25 -17.10
C THR A 200 -12.05 -12.21 -18.08
N GLU A 201 -12.52 -12.31 -19.32
CA GLU A 201 -11.97 -13.22 -20.33
C GLU A 201 -10.48 -12.94 -20.54
N LYS A 202 -10.11 -11.66 -20.61
CA LYS A 202 -8.71 -11.25 -20.71
C LYS A 202 -7.92 -11.66 -19.46
N PHE A 203 -8.48 -11.40 -18.29
CA PHE A 203 -7.83 -11.70 -17.01
C PHE A 203 -7.54 -13.19 -16.87
N VAL A 204 -8.53 -14.05 -17.14
CA VAL A 204 -8.42 -15.51 -16.97
C VAL A 204 -7.62 -16.16 -18.10
N LYS A 205 -7.51 -15.53 -19.28
CA LYS A 205 -6.72 -16.05 -20.42
C LYS A 205 -5.22 -16.06 -20.13
N LYS A 206 -4.71 -15.05 -19.41
CA LYS A 206 -3.28 -14.95 -19.08
C LYS A 206 -3.06 -14.20 -17.79
N PHE A 207 -2.70 -14.90 -16.73
CA PHE A 207 -2.25 -14.32 -15.47
C PHE A 207 -0.98 -15.02 -14.98
N HIS A 208 -0.25 -14.35 -14.10
CA HIS A 208 0.93 -14.87 -13.42
C HIS A 208 0.68 -14.87 -11.92
N VAL A 209 1.04 -15.97 -11.25
CA VAL A 209 0.98 -16.10 -9.80
C VAL A 209 2.39 -15.89 -9.24
N GLN A 210 2.57 -14.82 -8.49
CA GLN A 210 3.73 -14.55 -7.68
C GLN A 210 3.50 -15.12 -6.27
N GLY A 211 4.50 -15.81 -5.72
CA GLY A 211 4.42 -16.46 -4.40
C GLY A 211 3.55 -17.73 -4.36
N PRO A 212 3.73 -18.69 -5.28
CA PRO A 212 2.94 -19.93 -5.31
C PRO A 212 3.05 -20.79 -4.03
N GLU A 213 4.04 -20.54 -3.18
CA GLU A 213 4.18 -21.17 -1.86
C GLU A 213 3.10 -20.75 -0.85
N TYR A 214 2.43 -19.61 -1.06
CA TYR A 214 1.38 -19.09 -0.18
C TYR A 214 -0.03 -19.51 -0.60
N GLY A 215 -0.18 -20.01 -1.83
CA GLY A 215 -1.48 -20.28 -2.40
C GLY A 215 -1.49 -20.50 -3.90
N THR A 216 -2.69 -20.68 -4.44
CA THR A 216 -2.94 -20.94 -5.86
C THR A 216 -3.96 -19.97 -6.45
N ALA A 217 -3.97 -19.87 -7.78
CA ALA A 217 -5.04 -19.21 -8.51
C ALA A 217 -5.43 -20.07 -9.71
N GLU A 218 -6.72 -20.33 -9.87
CA GLU A 218 -7.26 -21.21 -10.91
C GLU A 218 -8.51 -20.60 -11.54
N VAL A 219 -8.80 -20.97 -12.78
CA VAL A 219 -10.01 -20.55 -13.48
C VAL A 219 -11.10 -21.57 -13.21
N ILE A 220 -12.26 -21.12 -12.73
CA ILE A 220 -13.42 -21.96 -12.44
C ILE A 220 -14.62 -21.57 -13.30
N ASP A 221 -15.53 -22.52 -13.49
CA ASP A 221 -16.86 -22.26 -14.03
C ASP A 221 -17.79 -21.72 -12.92
N VAL A 222 -18.63 -20.75 -13.27
CA VAL A 222 -19.61 -20.17 -12.35
C VAL A 222 -20.98 -20.11 -13.02
N GLU A 223 -22.00 -20.53 -12.30
CA GLU A 223 -23.40 -20.47 -12.71
C GLU A 223 -24.15 -19.35 -11.97
N GLY A 224 -25.26 -18.89 -12.56
CA GLY A 224 -26.13 -17.88 -11.93
C GLY A 224 -25.52 -16.47 -11.83
N GLN A 225 -24.41 -16.22 -12.53
CA GLN A 225 -23.77 -14.92 -12.66
C GLN A 225 -23.84 -14.43 -14.11
N PRO A 226 -23.71 -13.12 -14.38
CA PRO A 226 -23.65 -12.59 -15.75
C PRO A 226 -22.36 -12.95 -16.51
N PHE A 227 -21.50 -13.77 -15.91
CA PHE A 227 -20.26 -14.31 -16.47
C PHE A 227 -20.20 -15.81 -16.17
N SER A 228 -19.53 -16.57 -17.06
CA SER A 228 -19.42 -18.04 -16.96
C SER A 228 -18.09 -18.51 -16.36
N LYS A 229 -17.07 -17.66 -16.33
CA LYS A 229 -15.75 -17.96 -15.77
C LYS A 229 -15.41 -16.98 -14.65
N ALA A 230 -14.73 -17.48 -13.62
CA ALA A 230 -14.18 -16.67 -12.54
C ALA A 230 -12.75 -17.12 -12.19
N LEU A 231 -12.01 -16.24 -11.55
CA LEU A 231 -10.73 -16.54 -10.93
C LEU A 231 -10.98 -16.94 -9.47
N LYS A 232 -10.55 -18.13 -9.09
CA LYS A 232 -10.52 -18.59 -7.70
C LYS A 232 -9.11 -18.46 -7.16
N ILE A 233 -8.94 -17.63 -6.15
CA ILE A 233 -7.70 -17.41 -5.42
C ILE A 233 -7.80 -18.14 -4.09
N THR A 234 -6.87 -19.06 -3.85
CA THR A 234 -6.79 -19.81 -2.59
C THR A 234 -5.49 -19.45 -1.90
N CYS A 235 -5.57 -18.85 -0.71
CA CYS A 235 -4.41 -18.64 0.16
C CYS A 235 -4.46 -19.67 1.29
N THR A 236 -3.45 -20.53 1.38
CA THR A 236 -3.33 -21.57 2.41
C THR A 236 -2.28 -21.25 3.47
N SER A 237 -1.42 -20.26 3.21
CA SER A 237 -0.41 -19.80 4.14
C SER A 237 -0.28 -18.28 4.02
N VAL A 238 -0.56 -17.56 5.10
CA VAL A 238 -0.54 -16.09 5.07
C VAL A 238 0.90 -15.59 5.06
N PRO A 239 1.33 -14.86 4.00
CA PRO A 239 2.66 -14.29 3.97
C PRO A 239 2.81 -13.18 5.02
N LYS A 240 4.03 -12.98 5.54
CA LYS A 240 4.35 -11.82 6.39
C LYS A 240 4.04 -10.47 5.72
N ASN A 241 4.10 -10.44 4.39
CA ASN A 241 3.75 -9.28 3.58
C ASN A 241 2.78 -9.72 2.47
N SER A 242 1.61 -9.08 2.39
CA SER A 242 0.62 -9.33 1.32
C SER A 242 1.17 -9.16 -0.09
N ALA A 243 2.26 -8.38 -0.28
CA ALA A 243 2.97 -8.25 -1.55
C ALA A 243 3.66 -9.54 -2.02
N SER A 244 3.80 -10.54 -1.16
CA SER A 244 4.43 -11.81 -1.52
C SER A 244 3.51 -12.74 -2.30
N PHE A 245 2.17 -12.59 -2.20
CA PHE A 245 1.20 -13.41 -2.94
C PHE A 245 0.29 -12.55 -3.82
N ILE A 246 0.61 -12.48 -5.12
CA ILE A 246 -0.06 -11.59 -6.09
C ILE A 246 -0.41 -12.35 -7.37
N ILE A 247 -1.64 -12.17 -7.84
CA ILE A 247 -2.08 -12.61 -9.16
C ILE A 247 -2.06 -11.40 -10.08
N LYS A 248 -1.22 -11.41 -11.12
CA LYS A 248 -1.02 -10.28 -12.03
C LYS A 248 -1.42 -10.60 -13.46
N THR A 249 -2.01 -9.62 -14.15
CA THR A 249 -2.22 -9.66 -15.60
C THR A 249 -2.01 -8.27 -16.22
N ALA A 250 -1.94 -8.22 -17.56
CA ALA A 250 -1.81 -6.97 -18.29
C ALA A 250 -3.14 -6.20 -18.30
N ALA A 251 -3.11 -4.93 -17.91
CA ALA A 251 -4.26 -4.02 -17.83
C ALA A 251 -4.53 -3.23 -19.14
N THR A 252 -3.79 -3.47 -20.23
CA THR A 252 -3.85 -2.65 -21.47
C THR A 252 -5.08 -2.89 -22.37
N PRO A 253 -5.61 -1.89 -23.10
CA PRO A 253 -6.66 -2.10 -24.10
C PRO A 253 -6.23 -3.09 -25.21
N GLU A 254 -7.18 -3.82 -25.81
CA GLU A 254 -6.87 -4.79 -26.88
C GLU A 254 -6.32 -4.15 -28.16
N LYS A 255 -6.64 -2.89 -28.43
CA LYS A 255 -6.32 -2.23 -29.70
C LYS A 255 -4.83 -1.98 -29.90
N ASN A 256 -4.06 -1.70 -28.85
CA ASN A 256 -2.62 -1.44 -28.93
C ASN A 256 -1.88 -1.86 -27.65
N PRO A 257 -0.98 -2.87 -27.71
CA PRO A 257 -0.16 -3.32 -26.58
C PRO A 257 0.81 -2.30 -25.96
N GLY A 258 0.77 -1.02 -26.35
CA GLY A 258 1.57 0.09 -25.82
C GLY A 258 0.74 1.24 -25.23
N ASP A 259 -0.59 1.21 -25.37
CA ASP A 259 -1.48 2.23 -24.84
C ASP A 259 -1.79 1.90 -23.38
N GLY A 260 -0.85 2.20 -22.48
CA GLY A 260 -1.12 2.13 -21.05
C GLY A 260 -2.18 3.14 -20.62
N VAL A 261 -2.59 3.05 -19.36
CA VAL A 261 -3.39 4.11 -18.74
C VAL A 261 -2.61 5.42 -18.84
N LYS A 262 -3.25 6.48 -19.35
CA LYS A 262 -2.60 7.80 -19.44
C LYS A 262 -2.66 8.47 -18.07
N LYS A 263 -1.69 9.33 -17.79
CA LYS A 263 -1.80 10.23 -16.64
C LYS A 263 -3.07 11.09 -16.79
N GLU A 264 -3.79 11.27 -15.68
CA GLU A 264 -5.09 11.98 -15.59
C GLU A 264 -6.32 11.26 -16.17
N ASP A 265 -6.18 10.07 -16.78
CA ASP A 265 -7.36 9.27 -17.16
C ASP A 265 -8.17 8.91 -15.90
N VAL A 266 -9.50 9.00 -15.99
CA VAL A 266 -10.39 8.53 -14.92
C VAL A 266 -11.04 7.24 -15.38
N MET A 267 -10.93 6.19 -14.57
CA MET A 267 -11.44 4.87 -14.91
C MET A 267 -12.21 4.26 -13.74
N LEU A 268 -13.02 3.26 -14.03
CA LEU A 268 -13.72 2.45 -13.05
C LEU A 268 -13.32 0.99 -13.22
N LEU A 269 -12.77 0.39 -12.16
CA LEU A 269 -12.72 -1.07 -12.04
C LEU A 269 -13.98 -1.54 -11.32
N ALA A 270 -14.75 -2.39 -11.99
CA ALA A 270 -15.88 -3.10 -11.42
C ALA A 270 -15.62 -4.60 -11.48
N PHE A 271 -15.91 -5.34 -10.41
CA PHE A 271 -15.87 -6.80 -10.42
C PHE A 271 -16.82 -7.36 -9.37
N ARG A 272 -17.34 -8.58 -9.58
CA ARG A 272 -18.02 -9.33 -8.53
C ARG A 272 -17.02 -10.19 -7.80
N ALA A 273 -17.16 -10.29 -6.48
CA ALA A 273 -16.36 -11.19 -5.67
C ALA A 273 -17.17 -11.82 -4.53
N ARG A 274 -16.73 -13.00 -4.09
CA ARG A 274 -17.21 -13.65 -2.86
C ARG A 274 -16.10 -14.39 -2.14
N CYS A 275 -16.24 -14.51 -0.82
CA CYS A 275 -15.37 -15.28 0.07
C CYS A 275 -16.04 -16.62 0.34
N VAL A 276 -15.53 -17.68 -0.29
CA VAL A 276 -16.08 -19.03 -0.20
C VAL A 276 -15.77 -19.68 1.14
N SER A 277 -14.57 -19.44 1.67
CA SER A 277 -14.13 -19.96 2.98
C SER A 277 -12.97 -19.13 3.54
N GLY A 278 -12.74 -19.28 4.85
CA GLY A 278 -11.70 -18.53 5.57
C GLY A 278 -12.05 -17.05 5.74
N GLY A 279 -11.01 -16.20 5.73
CA GLY A 279 -11.15 -14.76 5.94
C GLY A 279 -10.98 -14.34 7.41
N SER A 280 -11.59 -13.21 7.77
CA SER A 280 -11.65 -12.72 9.15
C SER A 280 -12.48 -13.64 10.06
N ALA A 281 -12.56 -13.31 11.35
CA ALA A 281 -13.40 -14.05 12.31
C ALA A 281 -14.89 -14.15 11.89
N ASP A 282 -15.39 -13.16 11.13
CA ASP A 282 -16.77 -13.12 10.63
C ASP A 282 -16.92 -13.85 9.26
N GLY A 283 -15.84 -14.42 8.74
CA GLY A 283 -15.78 -15.07 7.43
C GLY A 283 -15.82 -14.08 6.27
N VAL A 284 -15.33 -12.85 6.49
CA VAL A 284 -15.17 -11.82 5.46
C VAL A 284 -13.76 -11.89 4.92
N GLY A 285 -13.62 -12.14 3.62
CA GLY A 285 -12.34 -12.17 2.93
C GLY A 285 -11.75 -10.77 2.77
N GLN A 286 -10.46 -10.71 2.42
CA GLN A 286 -9.82 -9.44 2.08
C GLN A 286 -8.82 -9.60 0.95
N ILE A 287 -8.91 -8.70 -0.02
CA ILE A 287 -7.94 -8.56 -1.10
C ILE A 287 -7.39 -7.14 -1.17
N GLN A 288 -6.32 -6.95 -1.92
CA GLN A 288 -5.87 -5.63 -2.33
C GLN A 288 -5.68 -5.62 -3.83
N VAL A 289 -6.31 -4.67 -4.50
CA VAL A 289 -6.16 -4.46 -5.93
C VAL A 289 -5.15 -3.35 -6.17
N GLN A 290 -4.26 -3.58 -7.11
CA GLN A 290 -3.28 -2.62 -7.57
C GLN A 290 -3.33 -2.48 -9.09
N VAL A 291 -3.28 -1.26 -9.58
CA VAL A 291 -3.03 -0.95 -10.99
C VAL A 291 -1.76 -0.10 -11.00
N GLU A 292 -0.71 -0.58 -11.67
CA GLU A 292 0.62 0.03 -11.56
C GLU A 292 1.41 0.04 -12.87
N HIS A 293 2.35 0.99 -12.94
CA HIS A 293 3.39 1.00 -13.95
C HIS A 293 4.35 -0.17 -13.71
N PRO A 294 4.69 -0.97 -14.74
CA PRO A 294 5.41 -2.23 -14.59
C PRO A 294 6.84 -2.08 -14.04
N THR A 295 7.53 -0.99 -14.37
CA THR A 295 8.93 -0.76 -13.95
C THR A 295 9.13 0.36 -12.93
N SER A 296 8.25 1.37 -12.85
CA SER A 296 8.41 2.49 -11.92
C SER A 296 7.59 2.33 -10.63
N TYR A 297 6.77 1.27 -10.52
CA TYR A 297 5.89 0.97 -9.39
C TYR A 297 4.94 2.09 -8.96
N LYS A 298 4.81 3.16 -9.76
CA LYS A 298 3.77 4.18 -9.55
C LYS A 298 2.40 3.52 -9.71
N LYS A 299 1.50 3.79 -8.76
CA LYS A 299 0.20 3.12 -8.66
C LYS A 299 -0.92 4.07 -9.06
N ALA A 300 -1.69 3.67 -10.06
CA ALA A 300 -2.97 4.28 -10.41
C ALA A 300 -4.08 3.84 -9.45
N LEU A 301 -3.96 2.63 -8.90
CA LEU A 301 -4.84 2.11 -7.85
C LEU A 301 -4.01 1.34 -6.83
N PHE A 302 -4.35 1.51 -5.54
CA PHE A 302 -3.81 0.71 -4.45
C PHE A 302 -4.81 0.63 -3.29
N SER A 303 -5.89 -0.12 -3.49
CA SER A 303 -7.00 -0.17 -2.53
C SER A 303 -7.29 -1.58 -2.06
N LYS A 304 -7.71 -1.70 -0.80
CA LYS A 304 -8.20 -2.96 -0.24
C LYS A 304 -9.68 -3.13 -0.58
N ALA A 305 -10.15 -4.36 -0.57
CA ALA A 305 -11.58 -4.65 -0.52
C ALA A 305 -11.83 -5.80 0.44
N GLN A 306 -12.79 -5.60 1.33
CA GLN A 306 -13.43 -6.70 2.04
C GLN A 306 -14.35 -7.45 1.08
N ILE A 307 -14.38 -8.78 1.19
CA ILE A 307 -15.12 -9.64 0.30
C ILE A 307 -16.13 -10.44 1.14
N PRO A 308 -17.45 -10.22 0.96
CA PRO A 308 -18.48 -10.94 1.71
C PRO A 308 -18.64 -12.38 1.19
N LYS A 309 -19.43 -13.20 1.91
CA LYS A 309 -19.73 -14.59 1.52
C LYS A 309 -20.57 -14.70 0.24
N GLU A 310 -21.41 -13.70 -0.01
CA GLU A 310 -22.27 -13.64 -1.18
C GLU A 310 -21.61 -12.85 -2.31
N TRP A 311 -21.91 -13.20 -3.56
CA TRP A 311 -21.47 -12.45 -4.73
C TRP A 311 -21.91 -11.00 -4.63
N THR A 312 -20.94 -10.11 -4.47
CA THR A 312 -21.17 -8.68 -4.35
C THR A 312 -20.31 -7.96 -5.37
N ILE A 313 -20.89 -6.95 -6.02
CA ILE A 313 -20.14 -6.08 -6.93
C ILE A 313 -19.30 -5.07 -6.12
N ILE A 314 -18.04 -4.94 -6.51
CA ILE A 314 -17.05 -4.07 -5.92
C ILE A 314 -16.65 -3.05 -6.97
N TYR A 315 -16.72 -1.77 -6.60
CA TYR A 315 -16.40 -0.63 -7.45
C TYR A 315 -15.15 0.07 -6.93
N MET A 316 -14.18 0.29 -7.80
CA MET A 316 -12.93 0.99 -7.48
C MET A 316 -12.65 2.03 -8.55
N PRO A 317 -12.90 3.33 -8.26
CA PRO A 317 -12.42 4.42 -9.09
C PRO A 317 -10.89 4.39 -9.17
N ILE A 318 -10.35 4.70 -10.34
CA ILE A 318 -8.91 4.72 -10.64
C ILE A 318 -8.57 6.08 -11.22
N THR A 319 -7.51 6.69 -10.70
CA THR A 319 -6.88 7.86 -11.32
C THR A 319 -5.63 7.40 -12.03
N GLY A 320 -5.56 7.68 -13.33
CA GLY A 320 -4.54 7.20 -14.23
C GLY A 320 -3.17 7.74 -13.90
N VAL A 321 -2.18 6.86 -14.05
CA VAL A 321 -0.77 7.21 -13.98
C VAL A 321 -0.13 6.73 -15.26
N ASP A 322 0.71 7.58 -15.86
CA ASP A 322 1.38 7.29 -17.14
C ASP A 322 1.92 5.87 -17.18
N ASN A 323 1.55 5.14 -18.24
CA ASN A 323 2.03 3.80 -18.54
C ASN A 323 1.73 2.76 -17.43
N ALA A 324 0.67 2.93 -16.65
CA ALA A 324 0.16 1.83 -15.83
C ALA A 324 -0.42 0.75 -16.76
N THR A 325 0.18 -0.45 -16.74
CA THR A 325 -0.15 -1.54 -17.66
C THR A 325 -0.32 -2.89 -16.98
N SER A 326 -0.24 -2.94 -15.65
CA SER A 326 -0.38 -4.16 -14.86
C SER A 326 -1.49 -4.00 -13.83
N ILE A 327 -2.40 -4.98 -13.78
CA ILE A 327 -3.36 -5.15 -12.68
C ILE A 327 -2.94 -6.35 -11.83
N GLY A 328 -2.91 -6.15 -10.52
CA GLY A 328 -2.55 -7.17 -9.54
C GLY A 328 -3.59 -7.30 -8.45
N ILE A 329 -3.92 -8.54 -8.09
CA ILE A 329 -4.77 -8.87 -6.95
C ILE A 329 -3.90 -9.56 -5.90
N ARG A 330 -3.77 -8.95 -4.73
CA ARG A 330 -3.09 -9.55 -3.57
C ARG A 330 -4.10 -10.34 -2.77
N GLY A 331 -3.86 -11.63 -2.62
CA GLY A 331 -4.75 -12.57 -1.91
C GLY A 331 -4.25 -12.98 -0.51
N GLY A 332 -3.04 -12.57 -0.13
CA GLY A 332 -2.37 -13.08 1.08
C GLY A 332 -2.69 -12.31 2.36
N PHE A 333 -3.97 -12.08 2.67
CA PHE A 333 -4.39 -11.39 3.90
C PHE A 333 -4.87 -12.34 5.00
N TYR A 334 -5.51 -13.43 4.60
CA TYR A 334 -6.01 -14.49 5.46
C TYR A 334 -5.78 -15.83 4.78
N GLU A 335 -5.86 -16.93 5.52
CA GLU A 335 -6.19 -18.21 4.91
C GLU A 335 -7.62 -18.10 4.42
N GLN A 336 -7.81 -18.08 3.10
CA GLN A 336 -9.09 -17.75 2.48
C GLN A 336 -9.19 -18.28 1.06
N VAL A 337 -10.43 -18.49 0.62
CA VAL A 337 -10.77 -18.80 -0.77
C VAL A 337 -11.66 -17.67 -1.29
N ILE A 338 -11.17 -16.92 -2.26
CA ILE A 338 -11.88 -15.81 -2.90
C ILE A 338 -12.16 -16.17 -4.35
N GLU A 339 -13.38 -15.95 -4.79
CA GLU A 339 -13.74 -16.03 -6.21
C GLU A 339 -14.04 -14.63 -6.74
N LEU A 340 -13.51 -14.30 -7.92
CA LEU A 340 -13.70 -13.01 -8.59
C LEU A 340 -14.09 -13.21 -10.05
N GLY A 341 -15.13 -12.53 -10.51
CA GLY A 341 -15.60 -12.61 -11.89
C GLY A 341 -16.33 -11.34 -12.32
N GLY A 342 -16.66 -11.22 -13.60
CA GLY A 342 -17.25 -9.99 -14.16
C GLY A 342 -16.37 -8.76 -13.97
N ILE A 343 -15.04 -8.97 -14.02
CA ILE A 343 -14.01 -7.94 -13.99
C ILE A 343 -14.17 -7.10 -15.25
N GLU A 344 -14.28 -5.80 -15.07
CA GLU A 344 -14.38 -4.81 -16.12
C GLU A 344 -13.60 -3.56 -15.69
N ILE A 345 -12.69 -3.09 -16.53
CA ILE A 345 -12.08 -1.77 -16.38
C ILE A 345 -12.63 -0.89 -17.51
N ILE A 346 -13.31 0.19 -17.13
CA ILE A 346 -13.91 1.14 -18.06
C ILE A 346 -13.11 2.44 -17.98
N ASN A 347 -12.45 2.82 -19.07
CA ASN A 347 -11.75 4.09 -19.18
C ASN A 347 -12.71 5.19 -19.66
N MET A 348 -12.95 6.19 -18.81
CA MET A 348 -13.82 7.34 -19.11
C MET A 348 -13.06 8.50 -19.77
N GLY A 349 -11.72 8.40 -19.82
CA GLY A 349 -10.83 9.41 -20.36
C GLY A 349 -10.49 10.53 -19.37
N GLU A 350 -9.73 11.50 -19.88
CA GLU A 350 -9.28 12.67 -19.13
C GLU A 350 -10.44 13.61 -18.79
N GLY A 351 -10.42 14.19 -17.58
CA GLY A 351 -11.36 15.23 -17.16
C GLY A 351 -12.76 14.74 -16.75
N PHE A 352 -13.01 13.42 -16.77
CA PHE A 352 -14.24 12.85 -16.21
C PHE A 352 -14.26 13.03 -14.68
N ASP A 353 -15.42 13.38 -14.11
CA ASP A 353 -15.53 13.62 -12.66
C ASP A 353 -15.55 12.28 -11.90
N VAL A 354 -14.45 11.95 -11.24
CA VAL A 354 -14.29 10.72 -10.45
C VAL A 354 -15.35 10.56 -9.35
N ASN A 355 -15.93 11.66 -8.85
CA ASN A 355 -16.95 11.62 -7.79
C ASN A 355 -18.32 11.15 -8.31
N THR A 356 -18.48 11.08 -9.63
CA THR A 356 -19.70 10.53 -10.26
C THR A 356 -19.62 9.01 -10.43
N LEU A 357 -18.46 8.41 -10.18
CA LEU A 357 -18.27 6.97 -10.23
C LEU A 357 -18.72 6.29 -8.93
N PRO A 358 -19.29 5.07 -9.02
CA PRO A 358 -19.56 4.28 -7.83
C PRO A 358 -18.25 3.92 -7.13
N SER A 359 -18.29 3.79 -5.80
CA SER A 359 -17.14 3.38 -5.01
C SER A 359 -17.57 2.45 -3.89
N THR A 360 -16.91 1.30 -3.78
CA THR A 360 -17.02 0.41 -2.63
C THR A 360 -15.89 0.74 -1.67
N VAL A 361 -16.22 1.42 -0.57
CA VAL A 361 -15.23 1.77 0.45
C VAL A 361 -14.69 0.48 1.07
N ALA A 362 -13.36 0.37 1.06
CA ALA A 362 -12.56 -0.81 1.43
C ALA A 362 -12.87 -1.44 2.80
N TYR A 363 -13.54 -0.70 3.69
CA TYR A 363 -13.72 -1.06 5.10
C TYR A 363 -15.16 -1.40 5.49
N ASP A 364 -16.17 -1.17 4.65
CA ASP A 364 -17.57 -1.09 5.12
C ASP A 364 -18.38 -2.39 5.17
N ILE A 365 -17.90 -3.48 4.56
CA ILE A 365 -18.72 -4.69 4.44
C ILE A 365 -18.84 -5.41 5.79
N GLY A 366 -17.86 -5.24 6.68
CA GLY A 366 -17.87 -5.72 8.06
C GLY A 366 -18.64 -4.85 9.04
N PHE A 367 -19.07 -3.63 8.65
CA PHE A 367 -19.78 -2.70 9.54
C PHE A 367 -21.30 -2.78 9.42
N LYS A 368 -21.86 -3.56 8.49
CA LYS A 368 -23.31 -3.67 8.29
C LYS A 368 -24.08 -3.87 9.60
N ASP A 369 -25.25 -3.26 9.69
CA ASP A 369 -26.17 -3.49 10.80
C ASP A 369 -26.50 -4.99 10.97
N GLY A 370 -26.56 -5.44 12.23
CA GLY A 370 -26.85 -6.84 12.57
C GLY A 370 -25.65 -7.78 12.73
N GLN A 371 -24.41 -7.31 12.53
CA GLN A 371 -23.22 -8.12 12.85
C GLN A 371 -23.14 -8.45 14.35
N GLN A 372 -22.75 -9.69 14.69
CA GLN A 372 -22.75 -10.18 16.08
C GLN A 372 -21.86 -9.32 16.99
N TRP A 373 -20.68 -8.92 16.52
CA TRP A 373 -19.78 -8.05 17.29
C TRP A 373 -20.40 -6.65 17.54
N ARG A 374 -21.20 -6.13 16.61
CA ARG A 374 -21.91 -4.84 16.72
C ARG A 374 -23.09 -4.98 17.69
N ILE A 375 -23.84 -6.08 17.61
CA ILE A 375 -24.89 -6.42 18.60
C ILE A 375 -24.28 -6.50 20.01
N ASP A 376 -23.14 -7.18 20.16
CA ASP A 376 -22.48 -7.36 21.45
C ASP A 376 -21.84 -6.06 21.96
N ALA A 377 -21.28 -5.23 21.06
CA ALA A 377 -20.82 -3.90 21.40
C ALA A 377 -21.96 -3.01 21.87
N ASN A 378 -23.09 -3.00 21.17
CA ASN A 378 -24.27 -2.22 21.52
C ASN A 378 -24.84 -2.66 22.88
N LYS A 379 -24.88 -3.97 23.15
CA LYS A 379 -25.26 -4.51 24.48
C LYS A 379 -24.32 -4.02 25.58
N ARG A 380 -23.00 -4.02 25.35
CA ARG A 380 -22.01 -3.50 26.32
C ARG A 380 -22.20 -2.01 26.57
N ILE A 381 -22.40 -1.23 25.51
CA ILE A 381 -22.65 0.21 25.62
C ILE A 381 -23.92 0.46 26.43
N GLU A 382 -25.01 -0.24 26.13
CA GLU A 382 -26.26 -0.13 26.89
C GLU A 382 -26.13 -0.53 28.37
N ASN A 383 -25.34 -1.55 28.69
CA ASN A 383 -25.07 -1.94 30.08
C ASN A 383 -24.23 -0.92 30.85
N ILE A 384 -23.40 -0.12 30.16
CA ILE A 384 -22.62 0.97 30.78
C ILE A 384 -23.44 2.25 30.89
N ARG A 385 -24.38 2.45 29.95
CA ARG A 385 -25.22 3.64 29.85
C ARG A 385 -26.38 3.65 30.86
N LYS A 386 -26.93 2.49 31.17
CA LYS A 386 -27.94 2.27 32.23
C LYS A 386 -27.26 2.09 33.57
#